data_AF-A0A1A3CF31-F1
#
_entry.id   AF-A0A1A3CF31-F1
#
_cell.length_a   1.000
_cell.length_b   1.000
_cell.length_c   1.000
_cell.angle_alpha   90.00
_cell.angle_beta   90.00
_cell.angle_gamma   90.00
#
_symmetry.space_group_name_H-M   'P 1'
#
loop_
_entity.id
_entity.type
_entity.pdbx_description
1 polymer ?
#
loop_
_entity_poly.entity_id
_entity_poly.type
_entity_poly.pdbx_seq_one_letter_code
_entity_poly.pdbx_strand_id
1 'polypeptide(L)'
;MRLVADAGLWSTGPATADSPLAAVLEVSGGVLSWTIDDPPGDGSARITFTDLSRADWLWRVLGEAGHVALATAVDGAQDEPHGIELAGVDIVPGSVDPLRRLAIGHWLRRWWPASRVEGIAGLDRALLDVEVALLTSGAQGFFTDDTLDSDVVGLLAPHAAALIAHLRGGDPRIRDLVRAGAGLADEVGVDDGWAELYEALDDPSVELSAPSGHRDDYALAAGADAAPRGAVPIARGVASIGWAAVPSGIFDAGEDTVDWTVQMADAAVVAVVRAAVIGPDPATGIAVRLRSGAVSGSGALDAHGGAILPLVDGQQLPVTEAAAWDHDWSATSVIVGTGLSEDRETRERVRRWARARLDRPPHDAFLAEILAGESDY
;
A
#
# COMPACT_ATOMS: atom_id res chain seq x y z
N MET A 1 -6.81 14.57 -28.90
CA MET A 1 -5.98 13.66 -28.09
C MET A 1 -4.65 13.36 -28.76
N ARG A 2 -3.54 13.32 -28.00
CA ARG A 2 -2.21 12.93 -28.51
C ARG A 2 -1.86 11.51 -28.07
N LEU A 3 -1.36 10.71 -29.00
CA LEU A 3 -0.73 9.41 -28.74
C LEU A 3 0.78 9.54 -28.79
N VAL A 4 1.47 8.91 -27.84
CA VAL A 4 2.93 8.85 -27.79
C VAL A 4 3.35 7.40 -27.67
N ALA A 5 4.24 6.96 -28.56
CA ALA A 5 4.88 5.66 -28.45
C ALA A 5 6.05 5.77 -27.46
N ASP A 6 6.02 4.95 -26.42
CA ASP A 6 7.08 4.85 -25.41
C ASP A 6 7.32 3.38 -25.09
N ALA A 7 8.59 2.97 -25.08
CA ALA A 7 9.02 1.59 -24.87
C ALA A 7 8.28 0.53 -25.72
N GLY A 8 7.79 0.90 -26.91
CA GLY A 8 7.04 0.02 -27.82
C GLY A 8 5.54 -0.08 -27.55
N LEU A 9 5.01 0.69 -26.59
CA LEU A 9 3.59 0.79 -26.30
C LEU A 9 3.06 2.18 -26.64
N TRP A 10 1.79 2.25 -27.04
CA TRP A 10 1.11 3.54 -27.23
C TRP A 10 0.51 4.02 -25.92
N SER A 11 0.61 5.31 -25.66
CA SER A 11 0.01 5.94 -24.48
C SER A 11 -0.64 7.29 -24.80
N THR A 12 -1.59 7.70 -23.98
CA THR A 12 -2.21 9.03 -24.00
C THR A 12 -2.40 9.58 -22.59
N GLY A 13 -2.60 10.89 -22.49
CA GLY A 13 -2.70 11.62 -21.23
C GLY A 13 -1.34 12.13 -20.70
N PRO A 14 -1.34 12.80 -19.54
CA PRO A 14 -0.13 13.35 -18.95
C PRO A 14 0.85 12.23 -18.52
N ALA A 15 2.09 12.61 -18.21
CA ALA A 15 3.01 11.71 -17.52
C ALA A 15 2.55 11.55 -16.07
N THR A 16 2.54 10.33 -15.57
CA THR A 16 2.23 10.01 -14.17
C THR A 16 3.52 10.03 -13.37
N ALA A 17 3.47 10.48 -12.10
CA ALA A 17 4.61 10.33 -11.20
C ALA A 17 4.96 8.85 -10.95
N ASP A 18 6.16 8.56 -10.46
CA ASP A 18 6.53 7.20 -10.07
C ASP A 18 5.86 6.77 -8.75
N SER A 19 5.86 5.46 -8.48
CA SER A 19 5.47 4.94 -7.17
C SER A 19 6.36 5.54 -6.06
N PRO A 20 5.80 5.87 -4.88
CA PRO A 20 4.44 5.61 -4.40
C PRO A 20 3.39 6.70 -4.76
N LEU A 21 3.64 7.64 -5.67
CA LEU A 21 2.64 8.66 -6.04
C LEU A 21 1.67 8.21 -7.14
N ALA A 22 1.96 7.09 -7.81
CA ALA A 22 1.12 6.52 -8.85
C ALA A 22 0.04 5.60 -8.27
N ALA A 23 -1.23 5.93 -8.50
CA ALA A 23 -2.31 4.94 -8.49
C ALA A 23 -2.42 4.33 -9.88
N VAL A 24 -2.47 2.99 -9.95
CA VAL A 24 -2.44 2.23 -11.20
C VAL A 24 -3.56 1.21 -11.18
N LEU A 25 -4.19 0.98 -12.33
CA LEU A 25 -5.21 -0.04 -12.54
C LEU A 25 -4.96 -0.76 -13.86
N GLU A 26 -4.80 -2.09 -13.81
CA GLU A 26 -4.76 -2.94 -15.01
C GLU A 26 -6.18 -3.32 -15.44
N VAL A 27 -6.55 -2.94 -16.67
CA VAL A 27 -7.80 -3.33 -17.33
C VAL A 27 -7.48 -4.15 -18.58
N SER A 28 -8.48 -4.76 -19.20
CA SER A 28 -8.24 -5.60 -20.38
C SER A 28 -7.60 -4.80 -21.51
N GLY A 29 -6.40 -5.20 -21.93
CA GLY A 29 -5.68 -4.54 -23.01
C GLY A 29 -5.07 -3.17 -22.67
N GLY A 30 -5.06 -2.73 -21.41
CA GLY A 30 -4.42 -1.48 -21.04
C GLY A 30 -4.19 -1.26 -19.55
N VAL A 31 -3.40 -0.24 -19.24
CA VAL A 31 -3.13 0.21 -17.88
C VAL A 31 -3.50 1.67 -17.77
N LEU A 32 -4.34 2.00 -16.79
CA LEU A 32 -4.64 3.38 -16.43
C LEU A 32 -3.82 3.78 -15.21
N SER A 33 -3.34 5.02 -15.19
CA SER A 33 -2.61 5.54 -14.03
C SER A 33 -2.91 7.01 -13.77
N TRP A 34 -2.80 7.39 -12.50
CA TRP A 34 -3.03 8.74 -11.99
C TRP A 34 -1.99 9.07 -10.94
N THR A 35 -1.55 10.33 -10.89
CA THR A 35 -0.83 10.83 -9.72
C THR A 35 -1.85 11.15 -8.63
N ILE A 36 -1.69 10.59 -7.43
CA ILE A 36 -2.71 10.68 -6.38
C ILE A 36 -3.02 12.11 -5.93
N ASP A 37 -2.01 12.98 -5.89
CA ASP A 37 -2.10 14.35 -5.42
C ASP A 37 -2.36 15.38 -6.54
N ASP A 38 -2.58 14.91 -7.78
CA ASP A 38 -3.13 15.74 -8.85
C ASP A 38 -4.64 15.98 -8.63
N PRO A 39 -5.18 17.13 -9.08
CA PRO A 39 -6.61 17.39 -8.99
C PRO A 39 -7.41 16.32 -9.71
N PRO A 40 -8.55 15.86 -9.16
CA PRO A 40 -9.40 14.90 -9.83
C PRO A 40 -9.95 15.49 -11.14
N GLY A 41 -10.05 14.64 -12.17
CA GLY A 41 -10.63 14.99 -13.46
C GLY A 41 -10.08 14.14 -14.60
N ASP A 42 -10.84 14.02 -15.69
CA ASP A 42 -10.54 13.12 -16.81
C ASP A 42 -9.17 13.38 -17.45
N GLY A 43 -8.75 14.65 -17.50
CA GLY A 43 -7.46 15.06 -18.08
C GLY A 43 -6.23 14.62 -17.30
N SER A 44 -6.39 14.06 -16.10
CA SER A 44 -5.31 13.50 -15.29
C SER A 44 -5.00 12.04 -15.60
N ALA A 45 -5.88 11.34 -16.32
CA ALA A 45 -5.72 9.92 -16.61
C ALA A 45 -4.65 9.70 -17.69
N ARG A 46 -3.62 8.91 -17.37
CA ARG A 46 -2.72 8.33 -18.35
C ARG A 46 -3.19 6.94 -18.72
N ILE A 47 -3.41 6.68 -20.00
CA ILE A 47 -3.80 5.36 -20.52
C ILE A 47 -2.66 4.82 -21.36
N THR A 48 -2.14 3.65 -21.00
CA THR A 48 -1.13 2.91 -21.77
C THR A 48 -1.78 1.66 -22.35
N PHE A 49 -1.71 1.48 -23.66
CA PHE A 49 -2.32 0.34 -24.35
C PHE A 49 -1.33 -0.81 -24.42
N THR A 50 -1.67 -1.94 -23.80
CA THR A 50 -0.87 -3.17 -23.82
C THR A 50 -1.31 -4.09 -24.95
N ASP A 51 -2.61 -4.18 -25.21
CA ASP A 51 -3.22 -4.90 -26.33
C ASP A 51 -4.56 -4.25 -26.70
N LEU A 52 -4.54 -3.41 -27.75
CA LEU A 52 -5.76 -2.72 -28.20
C LEU A 52 -6.88 -3.66 -28.65
N SER A 53 -6.56 -4.88 -29.08
CA SER A 53 -7.58 -5.85 -29.52
C SER A 53 -8.43 -6.37 -28.36
N ARG A 54 -7.95 -6.23 -27.12
CA ARG A 54 -8.66 -6.58 -25.89
C ARG A 54 -9.34 -5.40 -25.21
N ALA A 55 -9.04 -4.18 -25.65
CA ALA A 55 -9.52 -2.95 -25.04
C ALA A 55 -10.92 -2.54 -25.53
N ASP A 56 -11.86 -3.48 -25.52
CA ASP A 56 -13.26 -3.27 -25.95
C ASP A 56 -13.99 -2.23 -25.09
N TRP A 57 -13.48 -1.92 -23.90
CA TRP A 57 -14.05 -0.88 -23.05
C TRP A 57 -13.80 0.55 -23.56
N LEU A 58 -12.88 0.74 -24.52
CA LEU A 58 -12.46 2.06 -24.98
C LEU A 58 -13.59 2.90 -25.57
N TRP A 59 -14.62 2.30 -26.17
CA TRP A 59 -15.77 3.07 -26.66
C TRP A 59 -16.54 3.76 -25.53
N ARG A 60 -16.46 3.26 -24.29
CA ARG A 60 -17.06 3.92 -23.11
C ARG A 60 -16.27 5.16 -22.70
N VAL A 61 -14.96 5.15 -22.94
CA VAL A 61 -14.02 6.21 -22.52
C VAL A 61 -13.79 7.24 -23.62
N LEU A 62 -13.80 6.85 -24.89
CA LEU A 62 -13.51 7.73 -26.03
C LEU A 62 -14.74 7.98 -26.93
N GLY A 63 -15.86 7.34 -26.63
CA GLY A 63 -16.99 7.23 -27.55
C GLY A 63 -16.70 6.28 -28.72
N GLU A 64 -17.76 5.89 -29.44
CA GLU A 64 -17.65 4.98 -30.59
C GLU A 64 -16.74 5.54 -31.70
N ALA A 65 -16.93 6.81 -32.07
CA ALA A 65 -16.12 7.47 -33.10
C ALA A 65 -14.64 7.59 -32.67
N GLY A 66 -14.39 7.88 -31.38
CA GLY A 66 -13.03 7.98 -30.85
C GLY A 66 -12.31 6.63 -30.82
N HIS A 67 -13.02 5.56 -30.46
CA HIS A 67 -12.47 4.20 -30.49
C HIS A 67 -12.06 3.79 -31.92
N VAL A 68 -12.91 4.02 -32.92
CA VAL A 68 -12.59 3.72 -34.33
C VAL A 68 -11.41 4.55 -34.82
N ALA A 69 -11.36 5.85 -34.48
CA ALA A 69 -10.26 6.73 -34.83
C ALA A 69 -8.93 6.27 -34.22
N LEU A 70 -8.93 5.86 -32.95
CA LEU A 70 -7.77 5.32 -32.25
C LEU A 70 -7.27 4.03 -32.93
N ALA A 71 -8.16 3.06 -33.16
CA ALA A 71 -7.81 1.78 -33.75
C ALA A 71 -7.21 1.94 -35.16
N THR A 72 -7.84 2.78 -35.99
CA THR A 72 -7.36 3.09 -37.35
C THR A 72 -6.00 3.77 -37.33
N ALA A 73 -5.79 4.71 -36.40
CA ALA A 73 -4.54 5.43 -36.29
C ALA A 73 -3.38 4.51 -35.88
N VAL A 74 -3.59 3.64 -34.90
CA VAL A 74 -2.53 2.73 -34.43
C VAL A 74 -2.22 1.63 -35.46
N ASP A 75 -3.21 1.11 -36.17
CA ASP A 75 -2.99 0.15 -37.27
C ASP A 75 -2.20 0.78 -38.43
N GLY A 76 -2.48 2.05 -38.75
CA GLY A 76 -1.76 2.82 -39.77
C GLY A 76 -0.37 3.32 -39.35
N ALA A 77 -0.02 3.24 -38.06
CA ALA A 77 1.20 3.83 -37.50
C ALA A 77 2.46 2.97 -37.65
N GLN A 78 2.40 1.86 -38.40
CA GLN A 78 3.56 0.98 -38.63
C GLN A 78 4.78 1.72 -39.22
N ASP A 79 4.57 2.90 -39.83
CA ASP A 79 5.60 3.73 -40.47
C ASP A 79 5.92 5.07 -39.75
N GLU A 80 5.24 5.45 -38.65
CA GLU A 80 5.45 6.73 -37.95
C GLU A 80 5.95 6.58 -36.49
N PRO A 81 7.21 6.92 -36.20
CA PRO A 81 7.86 6.33 -35.01
C PRO A 81 7.69 7.08 -33.66
N HIS A 82 6.98 8.22 -33.56
CA HIS A 82 7.10 9.03 -32.32
C HIS A 82 5.84 9.77 -31.80
N GLY A 83 4.70 9.73 -32.50
CA GLY A 83 3.47 10.31 -31.96
C GLY A 83 2.39 10.59 -33.01
N ILE A 84 1.12 10.52 -32.61
CA ILE A 84 -0.04 10.72 -33.48
C ILE A 84 -1.00 11.72 -32.82
N GLU A 85 -1.49 12.70 -33.58
CA GLU A 85 -2.53 13.61 -33.13
C GLU A 85 -3.90 13.18 -33.66
N LEU A 86 -4.81 12.87 -32.75
CA LEU A 86 -6.20 12.52 -33.06
C LEU A 86 -7.10 13.74 -32.86
N ALA A 87 -7.63 14.26 -33.97
CA ALA A 87 -8.55 15.40 -33.96
C ALA A 87 -9.96 14.96 -33.51
N GLY A 88 -10.54 15.70 -32.57
CA GLY A 88 -11.92 15.47 -32.10
C GLY A 88 -12.11 14.22 -31.24
N VAL A 89 -11.02 13.62 -30.76
CA VAL A 89 -11.04 12.52 -29.80
C VAL A 89 -10.60 13.06 -28.44
N ASP A 90 -11.46 12.92 -27.45
CA ASP A 90 -11.24 13.29 -26.05
C ASP A 90 -11.87 12.25 -25.14
N ILE A 91 -11.42 12.19 -23.88
CA ILE A 91 -12.04 11.32 -22.87
C ILE A 91 -13.45 11.84 -22.57
N VAL A 92 -14.44 10.94 -22.63
CA VAL A 92 -15.83 11.20 -22.26
C VAL A 92 -15.86 11.61 -20.79
N PRO A 93 -16.45 12.77 -20.44
CA PRO A 93 -16.41 13.28 -19.08
C PRO A 93 -16.96 12.30 -18.04
N GLY A 94 -16.21 12.06 -16.98
CA GLY A 94 -16.55 11.17 -15.86
C GLY A 94 -16.46 9.67 -16.18
N SER A 95 -16.09 9.30 -17.42
CA SER A 95 -16.00 7.88 -17.83
C SER A 95 -14.91 7.11 -17.08
N VAL A 96 -13.89 7.80 -16.58
CA VAL A 96 -12.77 7.22 -15.85
C VAL A 96 -12.85 7.42 -14.34
N ASP A 97 -13.86 8.13 -13.82
CA ASP A 97 -13.99 8.38 -12.37
C ASP A 97 -14.14 7.09 -11.55
N PRO A 98 -14.96 6.09 -11.96
CA PRO A 98 -15.04 4.82 -11.23
C PRO A 98 -13.71 4.05 -11.23
N LEU A 99 -12.99 4.09 -12.36
CA LEU A 99 -11.68 3.43 -12.51
C LEU A 99 -10.61 4.12 -11.66
N ARG A 100 -10.65 5.46 -11.60
CA ARG A 100 -9.76 6.24 -10.74
C ARG A 100 -10.01 5.89 -9.28
N ARG A 101 -11.27 5.85 -8.84
CA ARG A 101 -11.61 5.46 -7.46
C ARG A 101 -11.10 4.06 -7.14
N LEU A 102 -11.29 3.10 -8.05
CA LEU A 102 -10.77 1.74 -7.90
C LEU A 102 -9.23 1.74 -7.79
N ALA A 103 -8.52 2.45 -8.68
CA ALA A 103 -7.06 2.60 -8.63
C ALA A 103 -6.57 3.21 -7.30
N ILE A 104 -7.28 4.23 -6.78
CA ILE A 104 -7.02 4.79 -5.46
C ILE A 104 -7.23 3.72 -4.38
N GLY A 105 -8.28 2.90 -4.45
CA GLY A 105 -8.49 1.78 -3.53
C GLY A 105 -7.30 0.81 -3.48
N HIS A 106 -6.81 0.35 -4.65
CA HIS A 106 -5.61 -0.47 -4.74
C HIS A 106 -4.35 0.25 -4.22
N TRP A 107 -4.27 1.57 -4.43
CA TRP A 107 -3.21 2.39 -3.88
C TRP A 107 -3.26 2.46 -2.35
N LEU A 108 -4.43 2.74 -1.74
CA LEU A 108 -4.64 2.77 -0.29
C LEU A 108 -4.22 1.44 0.34
N ARG A 109 -4.59 0.34 -0.33
CA ARG A 109 -4.23 -1.02 0.09
C ARG A 109 -2.72 -1.25 0.18
N ARG A 110 -1.92 -0.58 -0.64
CA ARG A 110 -0.49 -0.85 -0.80
C ARG A 110 0.41 0.19 -0.16
N TRP A 111 0.00 1.45 -0.17
CA TRP A 111 0.85 2.60 0.07
C TRP A 111 0.35 3.53 1.17
N TRP A 112 -0.80 3.24 1.80
CA TRP A 112 -1.32 4.12 2.85
C TRP A 112 -0.31 4.32 3.99
N PRO A 113 0.11 5.57 4.28
CA PRO A 113 1.24 5.83 5.15
C PRO A 113 0.83 5.93 6.62
N ALA A 114 0.25 4.86 7.17
CA ALA A 114 -0.14 4.81 8.57
C ALA A 114 1.07 5.09 9.48
N SER A 115 0.93 6.00 10.43
CA SER A 115 2.02 6.41 11.32
C SER A 115 1.49 6.88 12.67
N ARG A 116 1.98 6.25 13.75
CA ARG A 116 1.70 6.71 15.12
C ARG A 116 2.48 7.96 15.48
N VAL A 117 3.71 8.06 14.98
CA VAL A 117 4.59 9.21 15.24
C VAL A 117 4.03 10.47 14.56
N GLU A 118 3.51 10.31 13.35
CA GLU A 118 3.03 11.42 12.52
C GLU A 118 1.51 11.63 12.57
N GLY A 119 0.79 10.84 13.38
CA GLY A 119 -0.65 10.97 13.61
C GLY A 119 -1.49 10.69 12.36
N ILE A 120 -1.12 9.67 11.58
CA ILE A 120 -1.89 9.21 10.41
C ILE A 120 -2.51 7.86 10.78
N ALA A 121 -3.82 7.84 11.02
CA ALA A 121 -4.55 6.62 11.34
C ALA A 121 -4.38 5.53 10.27
N GLY A 122 -4.34 4.27 10.71
CA GLY A 122 -4.40 3.13 9.81
C GLY A 122 -5.81 2.94 9.25
N LEU A 123 -5.91 2.46 8.01
CA LEU A 123 -7.19 2.10 7.40
C LEU A 123 -7.54 0.65 7.76
N ASP A 124 -8.81 0.41 8.07
CA ASP A 124 -9.29 -0.95 8.27
C ASP A 124 -9.25 -1.74 6.95
N ARG A 125 -8.43 -2.79 6.94
CA ARG A 125 -8.16 -3.56 5.74
C ARG A 125 -9.38 -4.34 5.25
N ALA A 126 -10.18 -4.89 6.16
CA ALA A 126 -11.34 -5.70 5.79
C ALA A 126 -12.41 -4.83 5.13
N LEU A 127 -12.68 -3.65 5.69
CA LEU A 127 -13.64 -2.70 5.11
C LEU A 127 -13.16 -2.16 3.77
N LEU A 128 -11.88 -1.78 3.66
CA LEU A 128 -11.30 -1.30 2.41
C LEU A 128 -11.37 -2.36 1.30
N ASP A 129 -11.02 -3.61 1.60
CA ASP A 129 -11.01 -4.68 0.60
C ASP A 129 -12.41 -5.05 0.13
N VAL A 130 -13.43 -5.03 1.00
CA VAL A 130 -14.84 -5.21 0.60
C VAL A 130 -15.29 -4.12 -0.36
N GLU A 131 -14.96 -2.86 -0.07
CA GLU A 131 -15.36 -1.74 -0.92
C GLU A 131 -14.63 -1.78 -2.28
N VAL A 132 -13.34 -2.14 -2.29
CA VAL A 132 -12.58 -2.39 -3.53
C VAL A 132 -13.20 -3.53 -4.32
N ALA A 133 -13.57 -4.64 -3.70
CA ALA A 133 -14.24 -5.76 -4.37
C ALA A 133 -15.57 -5.35 -5.03
N LEU A 134 -16.38 -4.53 -4.35
CA LEU A 134 -17.63 -3.99 -4.90
C LEU A 134 -17.37 -3.06 -6.09
N LEU A 135 -16.34 -2.21 -6.02
CA LEU A 135 -15.94 -1.35 -7.14
C LEU A 135 -15.43 -2.17 -8.33
N THR A 136 -14.64 -3.22 -8.09
CA THR A 136 -14.18 -4.15 -9.14
C THR A 136 -15.37 -4.84 -9.81
N SER A 137 -16.34 -5.32 -9.03
CA SER A 137 -17.58 -5.91 -9.55
C SER A 137 -18.38 -4.90 -10.40
N GLY A 138 -18.52 -3.65 -9.93
CA GLY A 138 -19.15 -2.58 -10.69
C GLY A 138 -18.43 -2.19 -11.98
N ALA A 139 -17.12 -2.49 -12.07
CA ALA A 139 -16.27 -2.21 -13.22
C ALA A 139 -15.99 -3.45 -14.10
N GLN A 140 -16.71 -4.57 -13.93
CA GLN A 140 -16.54 -5.80 -14.73
C GLN A 140 -16.51 -5.57 -16.26
N GLY A 141 -17.22 -4.55 -16.76
CA GLY A 141 -17.19 -4.19 -18.18
C GLY A 141 -15.83 -3.74 -18.73
N PHE A 142 -14.84 -3.52 -17.86
CA PHE A 142 -13.45 -3.16 -18.19
C PHE A 142 -12.47 -4.35 -18.02
N PHE A 143 -12.92 -5.46 -17.41
CA PHE A 143 -12.14 -6.67 -17.15
C PHE A 143 -12.75 -7.85 -17.94
N THR A 144 -12.52 -7.89 -19.25
CA THR A 144 -12.94 -8.99 -20.13
C THR A 144 -12.03 -10.22 -20.03
N ASP A 145 -10.90 -10.11 -19.33
CA ASP A 145 -9.95 -11.16 -18.99
C ASP A 145 -9.52 -11.07 -17.50
N ASP A 146 -8.89 -12.12 -16.99
CA ASP A 146 -8.29 -12.12 -15.66
C ASP A 146 -7.10 -11.13 -15.65
N THR A 147 -7.29 -9.99 -15.01
CA THR A 147 -6.23 -8.99 -14.76
C THR A 147 -5.77 -9.03 -13.31
N LEU A 148 -4.59 -8.45 -13.02
CA LEU A 148 -4.03 -8.38 -11.67
C LEU A 148 -5.00 -7.76 -10.64
N ASP A 149 -5.80 -6.78 -11.07
CA ASP A 149 -6.68 -6.01 -10.20
C ASP A 149 -8.14 -6.51 -10.20
N SER A 150 -8.43 -7.60 -10.90
CA SER A 150 -9.79 -8.16 -11.03
C SER A 150 -10.17 -9.23 -10.00
N ASP A 151 -9.24 -9.64 -9.13
CA ASP A 151 -9.43 -10.76 -8.18
C ASP A 151 -10.33 -10.39 -6.97
N VAL A 152 -11.65 -10.47 -7.19
CA VAL A 152 -12.68 -10.28 -6.15
C VAL A 152 -12.62 -11.35 -5.05
N VAL A 153 -12.31 -12.60 -5.40
CA VAL A 153 -12.27 -13.71 -4.43
C VAL A 153 -11.11 -13.50 -3.45
N GLY A 154 -9.91 -13.19 -3.95
CA GLY A 154 -8.75 -12.89 -3.12
C GLY A 154 -8.90 -11.64 -2.26
N LEU A 155 -9.73 -10.67 -2.68
CA LEU A 155 -10.10 -9.51 -1.87
C LEU A 155 -10.99 -9.89 -0.68
N LEU A 156 -11.98 -10.75 -0.89
CA LEU A 156 -13.01 -11.05 0.13
C LEU A 156 -12.60 -12.18 1.08
N ALA A 157 -12.02 -13.26 0.55
CA ALA A 157 -11.76 -14.50 1.30
C ALA A 157 -11.11 -14.31 2.69
N PRO A 158 -10.11 -13.41 2.89
CA PRO A 158 -9.41 -13.32 4.18
C PRO A 158 -10.23 -12.69 5.33
N HIS A 159 -11.36 -12.05 5.04
CA HIS A 159 -11.90 -11.01 5.93
C HIS A 159 -13.12 -11.40 6.77
N ALA A 160 -13.69 -12.60 6.62
CA ALA A 160 -14.92 -12.97 7.30
C ALA A 160 -14.88 -12.72 8.83
N ALA A 161 -13.82 -13.15 9.50
CA ALA A 161 -13.65 -12.97 10.95
C ALA A 161 -13.57 -11.48 11.36
N ALA A 162 -12.89 -10.65 10.58
CA ALA A 162 -12.79 -9.22 10.84
C ALA A 162 -14.13 -8.50 10.62
N LEU A 163 -14.86 -8.86 9.56
CA LEU A 163 -16.19 -8.31 9.28
C LEU A 163 -17.21 -8.69 10.36
N ILE A 164 -17.17 -9.93 10.88
CA ILE A 164 -17.99 -10.35 12.02
C ILE A 164 -17.70 -9.49 13.26
N ALA A 165 -16.42 -9.21 13.54
CA ALA A 165 -16.05 -8.35 14.66
C ALA A 165 -16.63 -6.94 14.51
N HIS A 166 -16.59 -6.37 13.31
CA HIS A 166 -17.13 -5.05 13.00
C HIS A 166 -18.66 -4.96 13.14
N LEU A 167 -19.40 -6.02 12.76
CA LEU A 167 -20.86 -6.06 12.94
C LEU A 167 -21.31 -5.90 14.40
N ARG A 168 -20.45 -6.26 15.36
CA ARG A 168 -20.72 -6.09 16.81
C ARG A 168 -20.69 -4.62 17.23
N GLY A 169 -19.96 -3.77 16.51
CA GLY A 169 -19.89 -2.33 16.77
C GLY A 169 -21.17 -1.57 16.44
N GLY A 170 -22.05 -2.15 15.62
CA GLY A 170 -23.39 -1.62 15.37
C GLY A 170 -23.46 -0.40 14.44
N ASP A 171 -22.37 0.02 13.80
CA ASP A 171 -22.40 1.11 12.81
C ASP A 171 -23.22 0.67 11.57
N PRO A 172 -24.30 1.39 11.21
CA PRO A 172 -25.14 1.03 10.07
C PRO A 172 -24.39 1.08 8.73
N ARG A 173 -23.42 1.98 8.57
CA ARG A 173 -22.62 2.12 7.33
C ARG A 173 -21.76 0.88 7.10
N ILE A 174 -21.15 0.38 8.17
CA ILE A 174 -20.39 -0.88 8.16
C ILE A 174 -21.33 -2.03 7.81
N ARG A 175 -22.50 -2.11 8.47
CA ARG A 175 -23.47 -3.19 8.21
C ARG A 175 -23.92 -3.24 6.76
N ASP A 176 -24.21 -2.08 6.16
CA ASP A 176 -24.61 -1.98 4.76
C ASP A 176 -23.50 -2.42 3.81
N LEU A 177 -22.25 -2.01 4.08
CA LEU A 177 -21.08 -2.44 3.31
C LEU A 177 -20.86 -3.95 3.41
N VAL A 178 -20.89 -4.51 4.62
CA VAL A 178 -20.71 -5.95 4.88
C VAL A 178 -21.81 -6.76 4.18
N ARG A 179 -23.06 -6.29 4.21
CA ARG A 179 -24.17 -6.95 3.50
C ARG A 179 -23.96 -6.96 1.99
N ALA A 180 -23.52 -5.84 1.40
CA ALA A 180 -23.21 -5.78 -0.02
C ALA A 180 -22.05 -6.72 -0.37
N GLY A 181 -20.98 -6.73 0.43
CA GLY A 181 -19.86 -7.65 0.28
C GLY A 181 -20.25 -9.12 0.38
N ALA A 182 -21.16 -9.47 1.31
CA ALA A 182 -21.67 -10.82 1.48
C ALA A 182 -22.52 -11.29 0.30
N GLY A 183 -23.32 -10.40 -0.30
CA GLY A 183 -24.02 -10.70 -1.56
C GLY A 183 -23.03 -10.98 -2.70
N LEU A 184 -21.99 -10.15 -2.84
CA LEU A 184 -20.95 -10.37 -3.84
C LEU A 184 -20.16 -11.68 -3.59
N ALA A 185 -19.82 -11.98 -2.33
CA ALA A 185 -19.15 -13.22 -1.93
C ALA A 185 -19.96 -14.47 -2.31
N ASP A 186 -21.29 -14.43 -2.16
CA ASP A 186 -22.19 -15.52 -2.58
C ASP A 186 -22.18 -15.68 -4.10
N GLU A 187 -22.27 -14.56 -4.83
CA GLU A 187 -22.22 -14.56 -6.31
C GLU A 187 -20.92 -15.14 -6.89
N VAL A 188 -19.79 -14.88 -6.24
CA VAL A 188 -18.45 -15.34 -6.69
C VAL A 188 -17.98 -16.63 -6.00
N GLY A 189 -18.75 -17.20 -5.07
CA GLY A 189 -18.47 -18.48 -4.42
C GLY A 189 -17.36 -18.46 -3.38
N VAL A 190 -17.35 -17.46 -2.49
CA VAL A 190 -16.42 -17.39 -1.35
C VAL A 190 -17.01 -18.12 -0.14
N ASP A 191 -16.47 -19.29 0.20
CA ASP A 191 -17.08 -20.17 1.22
C ASP A 191 -16.36 -20.15 2.59
N ASP A 192 -15.04 -19.92 2.62
CA ASP A 192 -14.23 -20.14 3.82
C ASP A 192 -14.50 -19.10 4.92
N GLY A 193 -15.21 -19.50 5.98
CA GLY A 193 -15.52 -18.65 7.14
C GLY A 193 -16.70 -17.69 6.96
N TRP A 194 -17.31 -17.63 5.76
CA TRP A 194 -18.42 -16.72 5.44
C TRP A 194 -19.78 -17.20 5.96
N ALA A 195 -19.95 -18.51 6.20
CA ALA A 195 -21.19 -19.05 6.78
C ALA A 195 -21.59 -18.34 8.09
N GLU A 196 -20.64 -18.14 9.01
CA GLU A 196 -20.87 -17.44 10.28
C GLU A 196 -21.21 -15.95 10.07
N LEU A 197 -20.66 -15.33 9.02
CA LEU A 197 -20.95 -13.94 8.67
C LEU A 197 -22.39 -13.78 8.17
N TYR A 198 -22.87 -14.70 7.33
CA TYR A 198 -24.26 -14.70 6.87
C TYR A 198 -25.24 -14.83 8.03
N GLU A 199 -24.98 -15.74 8.96
CA GLU A 199 -25.78 -15.89 10.19
C GLU A 199 -25.80 -14.60 11.03
N ALA A 200 -24.64 -13.94 11.20
CA ALA A 200 -24.54 -12.69 11.94
C ALA A 200 -25.26 -11.50 11.26
N LEU A 201 -25.42 -11.54 9.94
CA LEU A 201 -26.18 -10.54 9.17
C LEU A 201 -27.69 -10.74 9.29
N ASP A 202 -28.15 -11.99 9.29
CA ASP A 202 -29.57 -12.37 9.32
C ASP A 202 -30.19 -12.22 10.71
N ASP A 203 -29.45 -12.52 11.78
CA ASP A 203 -29.93 -12.39 13.14
C ASP A 203 -29.00 -11.52 14.01
N PRO A 204 -29.33 -10.22 14.19
CA PRO A 204 -28.56 -9.30 15.02
C PRO A 204 -28.63 -9.64 16.52
N SER A 205 -29.50 -10.56 16.92
CA SER A 205 -29.70 -11.01 18.30
C SER A 205 -28.98 -12.31 18.64
N VAL A 206 -28.29 -12.94 17.67
CA VAL A 206 -27.31 -13.98 17.98
C VAL A 206 -26.21 -13.31 18.78
N GLU A 207 -26.29 -13.46 20.10
CA GLU A 207 -25.16 -13.32 20.99
C GLU A 207 -24.11 -14.33 20.51
N LEU A 208 -23.25 -13.90 19.59
CA LEU A 208 -22.02 -14.58 19.24
C LEU A 208 -21.26 -14.73 20.55
N SER A 209 -21.36 -15.92 21.15
CA SER A 209 -20.93 -16.20 22.51
C SER A 209 -19.53 -15.65 22.73
N ALA A 210 -19.44 -14.64 23.56
CA ALA A 210 -18.20 -13.91 23.78
C ALA A 210 -17.14 -14.86 24.36
N PRO A 211 -15.92 -14.91 23.81
CA PRO A 211 -14.79 -14.78 24.70
C PRO A 211 -14.85 -13.34 25.22
N SER A 212 -15.45 -13.14 26.39
CA SER A 212 -15.41 -11.90 27.15
C SER A 212 -13.99 -11.68 27.65
N GLY A 213 -13.12 -11.31 26.73
CA GLY A 213 -11.75 -10.90 26.97
C GLY A 213 -11.44 -9.82 25.98
N HIS A 214 -11.85 -8.58 26.29
CA HIS A 214 -11.22 -7.41 25.70
C HIS A 214 -9.71 -7.62 25.88
N ARG A 215 -8.99 -7.86 24.77
CA ARG A 215 -7.52 -7.93 24.81
C ARG A 215 -6.92 -6.62 25.35
N ASP A 216 -7.69 -5.55 25.29
CA ASP A 216 -7.35 -4.23 25.81
C ASP A 216 -7.36 -4.16 27.35
N ASP A 217 -8.04 -5.07 28.05
CA ASP A 217 -8.06 -5.14 29.52
C ASP A 217 -6.87 -5.92 30.12
N TYR A 218 -6.03 -6.51 29.27
CA TYR A 218 -4.75 -7.11 29.65
C TYR A 218 -3.55 -6.30 29.17
N ALA A 219 -3.63 -4.96 29.21
CA ALA A 219 -2.44 -4.11 29.20
C ALA A 219 -1.94 -3.87 30.63
N LEU A 220 -1.72 -4.95 31.39
CA LEU A 220 -0.89 -4.89 32.59
C LEU A 220 0.52 -4.58 32.11
N ALA A 221 1.03 -3.41 32.51
CA ALA A 221 2.34 -2.88 32.18
C ALA A 221 3.46 -3.93 32.35
N ALA A 222 3.74 -4.70 31.30
CA ALA A 222 5.08 -5.17 31.02
C ALA A 222 5.80 -3.92 30.52
N GLY A 223 6.43 -3.21 31.47
CA GLY A 223 7.32 -2.12 31.14
C GLY A 223 8.21 -2.57 30.00
N ALA A 224 8.33 -1.71 28.98
CA ALA A 224 9.26 -1.86 27.88
C ALA A 224 10.47 -2.64 28.37
N ASP A 225 10.78 -3.76 27.70
CA ASP A 225 12.07 -4.41 27.85
C ASP A 225 13.10 -3.32 27.59
N ALA A 226 13.49 -2.69 28.69
CA ALA A 226 14.50 -1.69 28.74
C ALA A 226 15.69 -2.49 28.32
N ALA A 227 16.18 -2.22 27.10
CA ALA A 227 17.51 -2.61 26.67
C ALA A 227 18.41 -2.51 27.91
N PRO A 228 19.13 -3.58 28.29
CA PRO A 228 19.81 -3.64 29.57
C PRO A 228 20.55 -2.32 29.79
N ARG A 229 20.06 -1.54 30.77
CA ARG A 229 20.65 -0.25 31.13
C ARG A 229 22.06 -0.57 31.61
N GLY A 230 23.05 -0.42 30.74
CA GLY A 230 24.42 -0.83 31.08
C GLY A 230 25.51 -0.38 30.13
N ALA A 231 25.28 -0.36 28.81
CA ALA A 231 26.32 0.03 27.85
C ALA A 231 25.98 1.38 27.20
N VAL A 232 26.91 2.33 27.27
CA VAL A 232 26.86 3.54 26.43
C VAL A 232 27.09 3.06 24.99
N PRO A 233 26.16 3.34 24.05
CA PRO A 233 26.35 2.92 22.67
C PRO A 233 27.55 3.65 22.06
N ILE A 234 28.34 2.93 21.27
CA ILE A 234 29.49 3.45 20.50
C ILE A 234 28.99 4.49 19.50
N ALA A 235 27.87 4.17 18.83
CA ALA A 235 27.19 5.07 17.92
C ALA A 235 25.69 4.81 17.94
N ARG A 236 24.93 5.78 17.47
CA ARG A 236 23.48 5.67 17.28
C ARG A 236 23.04 6.56 16.14
N GLY A 237 21.90 6.22 15.57
CA GLY A 237 21.21 7.08 14.62
C GLY A 237 19.84 6.55 14.32
N VAL A 238 19.22 7.18 13.33
CA VAL A 238 17.90 6.83 12.83
C VAL A 238 17.97 6.60 11.33
N ALA A 239 16.98 5.87 10.81
CA ALA A 239 16.71 5.70 9.40
C ALA A 239 15.20 5.63 9.19
N SER A 240 14.77 5.78 7.94
CA SER A 240 13.36 5.62 7.56
C SER A 240 13.15 4.32 6.82
N ILE A 241 11.97 3.73 6.98
CA ILE A 241 11.54 2.58 6.16
C ILE A 241 11.27 3.05 4.73
N GLY A 242 11.88 2.37 3.75
CA GLY A 242 11.44 2.45 2.37
C GLY A 242 10.16 1.64 2.21
N TRP A 243 9.05 2.29 1.89
CA TRP A 243 7.73 1.68 1.73
C TRP A 243 7.74 0.63 0.63
N ALA A 244 8.38 0.91 -0.51
CA ALA A 244 8.52 -0.06 -1.60
C ALA A 244 9.39 -1.26 -1.24
N ALA A 245 10.19 -1.15 -0.18
CA ALA A 245 11.14 -2.17 0.22
C ALA A 245 10.56 -3.25 1.14
N VAL A 246 9.36 -3.02 1.68
CA VAL A 246 8.74 -3.87 2.72
C VAL A 246 7.29 -4.21 2.33
N PRO A 247 6.71 -5.29 2.91
CA PRO A 247 5.28 -5.53 2.77
C PRO A 247 4.46 -4.37 3.36
N SER A 248 3.35 -4.05 2.71
CA SER A 248 2.43 -2.99 3.13
C SER A 248 1.82 -3.27 4.50
N GLY A 249 1.61 -2.22 5.30
CA GLY A 249 0.84 -2.30 6.55
C GLY A 249 1.59 -2.82 7.77
N ILE A 250 2.84 -3.30 7.64
CA ILE A 250 3.62 -3.83 8.78
C ILE A 250 4.25 -2.69 9.60
N PHE A 251 4.98 -1.79 8.95
CA PHE A 251 5.80 -0.77 9.63
C PHE A 251 5.13 0.59 9.70
N ASP A 252 5.52 1.38 10.70
CA ASP A 252 5.18 2.80 10.78
C ASP A 252 5.84 3.55 9.61
N ALA A 253 5.02 4.18 8.77
CA ALA A 253 5.43 4.85 7.54
C ALA A 253 6.01 6.26 7.76
N GLY A 254 6.09 6.72 9.02
CA GLY A 254 6.68 8.00 9.38
C GLY A 254 8.17 8.10 9.03
N GLU A 255 8.69 9.31 9.12
CA GLU A 255 10.14 9.54 9.06
C GLU A 255 10.85 9.05 10.31
N ASP A 256 12.07 8.56 10.12
CA ASP A 256 13.03 8.24 11.20
C ASP A 256 12.52 7.18 12.19
N THR A 257 11.71 6.24 11.69
CA THR A 257 11.05 5.15 12.45
C THR A 257 11.91 3.90 12.66
N VAL A 258 13.17 3.93 12.24
CA VAL A 258 14.15 2.87 12.48
C VAL A 258 15.27 3.42 13.34
N ASP A 259 15.29 3.03 14.61
CA ASP A 259 16.41 3.31 15.50
C ASP A 259 17.50 2.27 15.30
N TRP A 260 18.76 2.72 15.29
CA TRP A 260 19.90 1.82 15.33
C TRP A 260 20.95 2.30 16.31
N THR A 261 21.62 1.34 16.94
CA THR A 261 22.74 1.58 17.85
C THR A 261 23.85 0.58 17.57
N VAL A 262 25.09 1.01 17.68
CA VAL A 262 26.26 0.13 17.69
C VAL A 262 26.72 0.03 19.13
N GLN A 263 26.84 -1.19 19.64
CA GLN A 263 27.22 -1.43 21.02
C GLN A 263 27.98 -2.74 21.17
N MET A 264 28.60 -2.90 22.33
CA MET A 264 29.17 -4.17 22.76
C MET A 264 28.04 -5.07 23.27
N ALA A 265 27.91 -6.27 22.69
CA ALA A 265 27.12 -7.36 23.24
C ALA A 265 28.07 -8.51 23.58
N ASP A 266 28.16 -8.83 24.87
CA ASP A 266 29.17 -9.73 25.43
C ASP A 266 30.61 -9.31 25.03
N ALA A 267 31.19 -9.98 24.04
CA ALA A 267 32.54 -9.73 23.54
C ALA A 267 32.58 -9.35 22.05
N ALA A 268 31.42 -9.06 21.43
CA ALA A 268 31.31 -8.72 20.02
C ALA A 268 30.70 -7.33 19.83
N VAL A 269 31.19 -6.61 18.81
CA VAL A 269 30.56 -5.38 18.33
C VAL A 269 29.35 -5.77 17.49
N VAL A 270 28.17 -5.32 17.89
CA VAL A 270 26.91 -5.58 17.17
C VAL A 270 26.19 -4.27 16.89
N ALA A 271 25.38 -4.26 15.84
CA ALA A 271 24.35 -3.25 15.66
C ALA A 271 23.00 -3.80 16.14
N VAL A 272 22.33 -3.06 17.01
CA VAL A 272 20.94 -3.33 17.38
C VAL A 272 20.05 -2.38 16.60
N VAL A 273 19.14 -2.94 15.80
CA VAL A 273 18.18 -2.20 14.98
C VAL A 273 16.78 -2.45 15.54
N ARG A 274 15.96 -1.40 15.58
CA ARG A 274 14.56 -1.45 15.97
C ARG A 274 13.72 -0.63 14.98
N ALA A 275 12.92 -1.31 14.18
CA ALA A 275 11.93 -0.69 13.30
C ALA A 275 10.57 -0.64 14.02
N ALA A 276 9.88 0.51 13.94
CA ALA A 276 8.55 0.64 14.51
C ALA A 276 7.52 -0.17 13.70
N VAL A 277 6.81 -1.09 14.36
CA VAL A 277 5.73 -1.92 13.79
C VAL A 277 4.37 -1.33 14.19
N ILE A 278 3.45 -1.21 13.23
CA ILE A 278 2.13 -0.60 13.41
C ILE A 278 0.98 -1.57 13.17
N GLY A 279 1.11 -2.48 12.20
CA GLY A 279 0.04 -3.37 11.77
C GLY A 279 -0.09 -4.68 12.55
N PRO A 280 -1.11 -5.49 12.20
CA PRO A 280 -1.35 -6.79 12.83
C PRO A 280 -0.36 -7.87 12.38
N ASP A 281 0.23 -7.71 11.20
CA ASP A 281 1.17 -8.68 10.63
C ASP A 281 2.58 -8.53 11.23
N PRO A 282 3.26 -9.65 11.58
CA PRO A 282 4.57 -9.59 12.21
C PRO A 282 5.67 -9.22 11.21
N ALA A 283 6.70 -8.51 11.68
CA ALA A 283 7.87 -8.16 10.87
C ALA A 283 8.88 -9.31 10.65
N THR A 284 8.55 -10.51 11.14
CA THR A 284 9.46 -11.67 11.19
C THR A 284 10.09 -12.00 9.84
N GLY A 285 11.41 -12.15 9.81
CA GLY A 285 12.13 -12.62 8.64
C GLY A 285 12.43 -11.54 7.60
N ILE A 286 11.95 -10.31 7.80
CA ILE A 286 12.27 -9.19 6.91
C ILE A 286 13.74 -8.83 7.10
N ALA A 287 14.51 -8.87 6.00
CA ALA A 287 15.94 -8.66 6.02
C ALA A 287 16.30 -7.24 6.48
N VAL A 288 17.38 -7.11 7.23
CA VAL A 288 17.97 -5.81 7.62
C VAL A 288 19.44 -5.82 7.30
N ARG A 289 19.91 -4.69 6.78
CA ARG A 289 21.32 -4.44 6.52
C ARG A 289 21.72 -3.09 7.07
N LEU A 290 22.81 -3.08 7.84
CA LEU A 290 23.53 -1.87 8.21
C LEU A 290 24.83 -1.81 7.40
N ARG A 291 25.17 -0.62 6.91
CA ARG A 291 26.44 -0.36 6.24
C ARG A 291 26.96 1.02 6.61
N SER A 292 28.24 1.09 6.97
CA SER A 292 28.95 2.32 7.26
C SER A 292 30.39 2.19 6.72
N GLY A 293 30.67 2.80 5.57
CA GLY A 293 31.93 2.59 4.86
C GLY A 293 32.21 1.10 4.55
N ALA A 294 33.33 0.59 5.03
CA ALA A 294 33.71 -0.82 4.89
C ALA A 294 33.06 -1.75 5.93
N VAL A 295 32.44 -1.20 6.98
CA VAL A 295 31.75 -1.97 8.01
C VAL A 295 30.34 -2.30 7.56
N SER A 296 29.90 -3.54 7.76
CA SER A 296 28.56 -3.98 7.44
C SER A 296 28.02 -4.99 8.45
N GLY A 297 26.70 -5.07 8.55
CA GLY A 297 25.99 -6.08 9.33
C GLY A 297 24.70 -6.48 8.62
N SER A 298 24.32 -7.74 8.74
CA SER A 298 23.08 -8.26 8.16
C SER A 298 22.37 -9.21 9.12
N GLY A 299 21.06 -9.30 8.98
CA GLY A 299 20.20 -10.12 9.82
C GLY A 299 18.76 -10.03 9.33
N ALA A 300 17.83 -10.49 10.16
CA ALA A 300 16.41 -10.40 9.91
C ALA A 300 15.68 -9.91 11.17
N LEU A 301 14.57 -9.22 10.96
CA LEU A 301 13.72 -8.75 12.05
C LEU A 301 13.00 -9.91 12.74
N ASP A 302 12.80 -9.75 14.05
CA ASP A 302 11.82 -10.51 14.81
C ASP A 302 10.39 -9.97 14.59
N ALA A 303 9.41 -10.61 15.22
CA ALA A 303 7.99 -10.23 15.08
C ALA A 303 7.69 -8.78 15.51
N HIS A 304 8.54 -8.20 16.36
CA HIS A 304 8.37 -6.87 16.95
C HIS A 304 9.26 -5.81 16.28
N GLY A 305 9.92 -6.15 15.17
CA GLY A 305 10.77 -5.22 14.43
C GLY A 305 12.17 -5.03 15.03
N GLY A 306 12.63 -5.92 15.92
CA GLY A 306 13.99 -5.92 16.45
C GLY A 306 14.96 -6.79 15.63
N ALA A 307 16.22 -6.39 15.51
CA ALA A 307 17.30 -7.25 15.01
C ALA A 307 18.64 -6.93 15.69
N ILE A 308 19.47 -7.96 15.86
CA ILE A 308 20.87 -7.84 16.30
C ILE A 308 21.76 -8.32 15.16
N LEU A 309 22.58 -7.42 14.64
CA LEU A 309 23.43 -7.64 13.48
C LEU A 309 24.90 -7.73 13.93
N PRO A 310 25.57 -8.88 13.75
CA PRO A 310 27.02 -8.94 13.94
C PRO A 310 27.70 -8.03 12.92
N LEU A 311 28.66 -7.21 13.36
CA LEU A 311 29.38 -6.29 12.48
C LEU A 311 30.68 -6.91 11.99
N VAL A 312 30.90 -6.83 10.68
CA VAL A 312 32.10 -7.28 9.99
C VAL A 312 32.74 -6.14 9.20
N ASP A 313 34.06 -6.19 9.04
CA ASP A 313 34.84 -5.25 8.23
C ASP A 313 34.86 -5.62 6.73
N GLY A 314 35.65 -4.89 5.95
CA GLY A 314 35.80 -5.10 4.50
C GLY A 314 36.44 -6.45 4.14
N GLN A 315 37.08 -7.12 5.10
CA GLN A 315 37.71 -8.42 4.99
C GLN A 315 36.79 -9.54 5.53
N GLN A 316 35.55 -9.21 5.90
CA GLN A 316 34.58 -10.12 6.51
C GLN A 316 35.05 -10.69 7.86
N LEU A 317 35.89 -9.94 8.58
CA LEU A 317 36.30 -10.27 9.93
C LEU A 317 35.45 -9.50 10.94
N PRO A 318 35.17 -10.06 12.14
CA PRO A 318 34.46 -9.36 13.20
C PRO A 318 35.14 -8.03 13.54
N VAL A 319 34.35 -6.95 13.63
CA VAL A 319 34.86 -5.64 14.02
C VAL A 319 35.30 -5.67 15.48
N THR A 320 36.51 -5.19 15.74
CA THR A 320 37.03 -5.04 17.11
C THR A 320 36.46 -3.79 17.77
N GLU A 321 36.38 -3.78 19.10
CA GLU A 321 35.90 -2.62 19.86
C GLU A 321 36.69 -1.34 19.52
N ALA A 322 38.02 -1.42 19.50
CA ALA A 322 38.86 -0.26 19.17
C ALA A 322 38.59 0.26 17.75
N ALA A 323 38.41 -0.63 16.77
CA ALA A 323 38.06 -0.25 15.42
C ALA A 323 36.66 0.38 15.33
N ALA A 324 35.71 -0.09 16.14
CA ALA A 324 34.36 0.49 16.19
C ALA A 324 34.36 1.91 16.78
N TRP A 325 35.19 2.18 17.80
CA TRP A 325 35.33 3.53 18.37
C TRP A 325 36.06 4.50 17.44
N ASP A 326 37.00 4.02 16.64
CA ASP A 326 37.79 4.84 15.70
C ASP A 326 37.09 5.02 14.33
N HIS A 327 35.94 4.37 14.12
CA HIS A 327 35.15 4.43 12.89
C HIS A 327 34.19 5.62 12.87
N ASP A 328 34.08 6.30 11.73
CA ASP A 328 33.11 7.37 11.52
C ASP A 328 31.73 6.81 11.13
N TRP A 329 30.80 6.88 12.08
CA TRP A 329 29.43 6.39 11.92
C TRP A 329 28.47 7.41 11.29
N SER A 330 28.91 8.61 10.93
CA SER A 330 28.04 9.67 10.40
C SER A 330 27.38 9.31 9.07
N ALA A 331 28.05 8.51 8.23
CA ALA A 331 27.55 8.05 6.93
C ALA A 331 26.92 6.64 6.97
N THR A 332 26.30 6.28 8.10
CA THR A 332 25.67 4.96 8.27
C THR A 332 24.32 4.89 7.57
N SER A 333 24.13 3.87 6.73
CA SER A 333 22.86 3.53 6.11
C SER A 333 22.29 2.26 6.72
N VAL A 334 21.03 2.29 7.14
CA VAL A 334 20.26 1.11 7.52
C VAL A 334 19.15 0.91 6.50
N ILE A 335 19.04 -0.32 5.99
CA ILE A 335 18.05 -0.73 4.99
C ILE A 335 17.25 -1.88 5.60
N VAL A 336 15.94 -1.72 5.65
CA VAL A 336 14.98 -2.77 6.02
C VAL A 336 14.26 -3.21 4.75
N GLY A 337 14.20 -4.52 4.51
CA GLY A 337 13.66 -5.09 3.29
C GLY A 337 14.64 -4.98 2.11
N THR A 338 14.10 -4.70 0.92
CA THR A 338 14.92 -4.56 -0.29
C THR A 338 15.66 -3.20 -0.36
N GLY A 339 16.79 -3.14 -1.06
CA GLY A 339 17.61 -1.92 -1.18
C GLY A 339 17.08 -0.88 -2.15
N LEU A 340 15.77 -0.62 -2.16
CA LEU A 340 15.15 0.44 -2.96
C LEU A 340 15.30 1.78 -2.24
N SER A 341 15.73 2.82 -2.96
CA SER A 341 15.73 4.18 -2.42
C SER A 341 14.43 4.88 -2.76
N GLU A 342 13.82 5.49 -1.77
CA GLU A 342 12.67 6.38 -1.97
C GLU A 342 13.03 7.77 -1.48
N ASP A 343 12.58 8.75 -2.24
CA ASP A 343 12.84 10.15 -1.93
C ASP A 343 11.97 10.66 -0.76
N ARG A 344 12.54 11.51 0.09
CA ARG A 344 11.86 12.07 1.26
C ARG A 344 10.79 13.07 0.87
N GLU A 345 10.99 13.85 -0.19
CA GLU A 345 9.98 14.79 -0.69
C GLU A 345 8.75 14.03 -1.21
N THR A 346 8.97 12.95 -1.95
CA THR A 346 7.90 12.05 -2.41
C THR A 346 7.07 11.48 -1.25
N ARG A 347 7.71 10.98 -0.19
CA ARG A 347 6.99 10.46 0.98
C ARG A 347 6.22 11.55 1.73
N GLU A 348 6.80 12.75 1.84
CA GLU A 348 6.13 13.90 2.44
C GLU A 348 4.88 14.32 1.63
N ARG A 349 4.93 14.29 0.31
CA ARG A 349 3.75 14.54 -0.55
C ARG A 349 2.64 13.53 -0.27
N VAL A 350 2.98 12.24 -0.22
CA VAL A 350 2.02 11.17 0.07
C VAL A 350 1.41 11.34 1.47
N ARG A 351 2.22 11.60 2.51
CA ARG A 351 1.71 11.82 3.87
C ARG A 351 0.81 13.04 3.97
N ARG A 352 1.16 14.14 3.29
CA ARG A 352 0.32 15.34 3.23
C ARG A 352 -1.02 15.04 2.57
N TRP A 353 -1.01 14.27 1.48
CA TRP A 353 -2.23 13.86 0.79
C TRP A 353 -3.13 12.98 1.67
N ALA A 354 -2.54 11.98 2.35
CA ALA A 354 -3.25 11.10 3.29
C ALA A 354 -3.91 11.90 4.44
N ARG A 355 -3.17 12.81 5.08
CA ARG A 355 -3.72 13.70 6.12
C ARG A 355 -4.88 14.54 5.62
N ALA A 356 -4.75 15.15 4.43
CA ALA A 356 -5.80 15.97 3.86
C ALA A 356 -7.10 15.17 3.64
N ARG A 357 -6.99 13.88 3.28
CA ARG A 357 -8.15 12.99 3.11
C ARG A 357 -8.78 12.57 4.44
N LEU A 358 -7.99 12.35 5.50
CA LEU A 358 -8.54 12.11 6.83
C LEU A 358 -9.22 13.35 7.41
N ASP A 359 -8.58 14.53 7.27
CA ASP A 359 -9.10 15.79 7.79
C ASP A 359 -10.38 16.25 7.08
N ARG A 360 -10.44 16.04 5.76
CA ARG A 360 -11.56 16.43 4.89
C ARG A 360 -11.80 15.35 3.84
N PRO A 361 -12.51 14.27 4.22
CA PRO A 361 -12.81 13.18 3.30
C PRO A 361 -13.49 13.70 2.02
N PRO A 362 -12.90 13.44 0.83
CA PRO A 362 -13.53 13.81 -0.42
C PRO A 362 -14.77 12.96 -0.70
N HIS A 363 -15.55 13.35 -1.70
CA HIS A 363 -16.77 12.61 -2.09
C HIS A 363 -16.51 11.16 -2.52
N ASP A 364 -15.28 10.86 -2.97
CA ASP A 364 -14.81 9.55 -3.40
C ASP A 364 -14.04 8.81 -2.28
N ALA A 365 -14.11 9.29 -1.03
CA ALA A 365 -13.50 8.64 0.11
C ALA A 365 -14.11 7.26 0.37
N PHE A 366 -13.25 6.31 0.73
CA PHE A 366 -13.64 4.99 1.17
C PHE A 366 -14.19 5.06 2.61
N LEU A 367 -15.08 4.15 2.98
CA LEU A 367 -15.63 4.09 4.33
C LEU A 367 -14.51 3.92 5.37
N ALA A 368 -13.47 3.14 5.05
CA ALA A 368 -12.30 2.97 5.91
C ALA A 368 -11.58 4.30 6.21
N GLU A 369 -11.53 5.23 5.27
CA GLU A 369 -10.94 6.56 5.47
C GLU A 369 -11.82 7.43 6.38
N ILE A 370 -13.13 7.40 6.15
CA ILE A 370 -14.11 8.16 6.95
C ILE A 370 -14.05 7.71 8.40
N LEU A 371 -14.08 6.40 8.65
CA LEU A 371 -14.02 5.84 10.00
C LEU A 371 -12.67 6.12 10.67
N ALA A 372 -11.56 6.08 9.92
CA ALA A 372 -10.25 6.41 10.45
C ALA A 372 -10.18 7.89 10.90
N GLY A 373 -10.70 8.82 10.09
CA GLY A 373 -10.75 10.24 10.45
C GLY A 373 -11.70 10.55 11.62
N GLU A 374 -12.77 9.76 11.79
CA GLU A 374 -13.70 9.87 12.92
C GLU A 374 -13.12 9.31 14.23
N SER A 375 -12.23 8.30 14.15
CA SER A 375 -11.65 7.61 15.32
C SER A 375 -10.48 8.38 15.95
N ASP A 376 -9.91 9.36 15.25
CA ASP A 376 -8.86 10.25 15.75
C ASP A 376 -9.40 11.43 16.60
N TYR A 377 -10.71 11.45 16.90
CA TYR A 377 -11.41 12.42 17.77
C TYR A 377 -12.04 11.73 18.98
#